data_AF-A0A949SV19-F1
#
_entry.id   AF-A0A949SV19-F1
#
_cell.length_a   1.000
_cell.length_b   1.000
_cell.length_c   1.000
_cell.angle_alpha   90.00
_cell.angle_beta   90.00
_cell.angle_gamma   90.00
#
_symmetry.space_group_name_H-M   'P 1'
#
loop_
_entity.id
_entity.type
_entity.pdbx_description
1 polymer ?
#
loop_
_entity_poly.entity_id
_entity_poly.type
_entity_poly.pdbx_seq_one_letter_code
_entity_poly.pdbx_strand_id
1 'polypeptide(L)'
;MKIETQNSKNSGFSLFEAMMCVCVMGLMAMMALPLFGSTEGTRQATHRKNAQTLCTLAASANAAGAQVTAGTRDIATIIRRLGEGVTITRGPLAGRVFRLPNLTEEDVLGAVEFIRLNDGELIYTRAR
;
A
#
# COMPACT_ATOMS: atom_id res chain seq x y z
N MET A 1 14.82 -68.03 -42.09
CA MET A 1 14.79 -66.62 -41.66
C MET A 1 13.48 -66.41 -40.91
N LYS A 2 13.53 -66.32 -39.58
CA LYS A 2 12.34 -66.22 -38.72
C LYS A 2 12.25 -64.77 -38.25
N ILE A 3 11.22 -64.05 -38.70
CA ILE A 3 10.99 -62.65 -38.29
C ILE A 3 10.23 -62.72 -36.96
N GLU A 4 10.88 -62.33 -35.86
CA GLU A 4 10.20 -62.13 -34.58
C GLU A 4 9.51 -60.76 -34.60
N THR A 5 8.18 -60.77 -34.61
CA THR A 5 7.37 -59.56 -34.48
C THR A 5 7.43 -59.09 -33.03
N GLN A 6 8.14 -57.98 -32.80
CA GLN A 6 8.19 -57.28 -31.50
C GLN A 6 6.77 -56.82 -31.12
N ASN A 7 6.20 -57.45 -30.10
CA ASN A 7 4.90 -57.09 -29.54
C ASN A 7 5.04 -55.78 -28.74
N SER A 8 4.70 -54.64 -29.34
CA SER A 8 4.68 -53.35 -28.64
C SER A 8 3.56 -53.35 -27.61
N LYS A 9 3.89 -53.44 -26.31
CA LYS A 9 2.93 -53.21 -25.22
C LYS A 9 2.55 -51.73 -25.24
N ASN A 10 1.37 -51.41 -25.79
CA ASN A 10 0.75 -50.10 -25.60
C ASN A 10 0.33 -49.97 -24.14
N SER A 11 1.07 -49.20 -23.33
CA SER A 11 0.71 -48.87 -21.96
C SER A 11 -0.31 -47.73 -21.97
N GLY A 12 -1.60 -48.07 -21.82
CA GLY A 12 -2.66 -47.11 -21.55
C GLY A 12 -2.72 -46.74 -20.07
N PHE A 13 -3.19 -45.53 -19.77
CA PHE A 13 -3.41 -45.09 -18.39
C PHE A 13 -4.61 -45.83 -17.78
N SER A 14 -4.45 -46.37 -16.58
CA SER A 14 -5.56 -47.04 -15.89
C SER A 14 -6.58 -46.00 -15.42
N LEU A 15 -7.87 -46.34 -15.47
CA LEU A 15 -8.94 -45.49 -14.93
C LEU A 15 -8.70 -45.16 -13.45
N PHE A 16 -8.21 -46.14 -12.67
CA PHE A 16 -7.90 -45.95 -11.26
C PHE A 16 -6.77 -44.94 -11.06
N GLU A 17 -5.75 -45.01 -11.92
CA GLU A 17 -4.61 -44.09 -11.89
C GLU A 17 -5.04 -42.65 -12.23
N ALA A 18 -5.96 -42.49 -13.18
CA ALA A 18 -6.59 -41.19 -13.50
C ALA A 18 -7.37 -40.61 -12.33
N MET A 19 -8.19 -41.44 -11.68
CA MET A 19 -8.98 -40.99 -10.53
C MET A 19 -8.09 -40.58 -9.35
N MET A 20 -7.09 -41.40 -9.03
CA MET A 20 -6.15 -41.10 -7.95
C MET A 20 -5.36 -39.81 -8.23
N CYS A 21 -4.92 -39.61 -9.47
CA CYS A 21 -4.20 -38.41 -9.89
C CYS A 21 -5.05 -37.15 -9.69
N VAL A 22 -6.32 -37.15 -10.11
CA VAL A 22 -7.22 -36.00 -9.93
C VAL A 22 -7.51 -35.75 -8.45
N CYS A 23 -7.64 -36.81 -7.62
CA CYS A 23 -7.80 -36.66 -6.18
C CYS A 23 -6.59 -35.98 -5.52
N VAL A 24 -5.37 -36.40 -5.86
CA VAL A 24 -4.14 -35.81 -5.31
C VAL A 24 -3.97 -34.36 -5.80
N MET A 25 -4.21 -34.09 -7.08
CA MET A 25 -4.17 -32.73 -7.61
C MET A 25 -5.19 -31.80 -6.92
N GLY A 26 -6.40 -32.29 -6.64
CA GLY A 26 -7.41 -31.52 -5.90
C GLY A 26 -6.99 -31.19 -4.46
N LEU A 27 -6.36 -32.14 -3.77
CA LEU A 27 -5.86 -31.94 -2.41
C LEU A 27 -4.70 -30.93 -2.39
N MET A 28 -3.78 -31.04 -3.36
CA MET A 28 -2.69 -30.08 -3.53
C MET A 28 -3.20 -28.68 -3.87
N ALA A 29 -4.18 -28.55 -4.77
CA ALA A 29 -4.77 -27.26 -5.13
C ALA A 29 -5.48 -26.58 -3.95
N MET A 30 -6.15 -27.35 -3.07
CA MET A 30 -6.78 -26.80 -1.87
C MET A 30 -5.78 -26.21 -0.88
N MET A 31 -4.63 -26.84 -0.69
CA MET A 31 -3.58 -26.33 0.21
C MET A 31 -2.73 -25.23 -0.43
N ALA A 32 -2.62 -25.22 -1.77
CA ALA A 32 -1.80 -24.28 -2.52
C ALA A 32 -2.43 -22.89 -2.70
N LEU A 33 -3.64 -22.65 -2.20
CA LEU A 33 -4.26 -21.32 -2.17
C LEU A 33 -4.18 -20.71 -0.76
N PRO A 34 -2.99 -20.34 -0.24
CA PRO A 34 -2.95 -19.48 0.93
C PRO A 34 -3.53 -18.12 0.53
N LEU A 35 -4.62 -17.78 1.21
CA LEU A 35 -5.51 -16.64 0.98
C LEU A 35 -4.74 -15.32 0.75
N PHE A 36 -4.76 -14.82 -0.49
CA PHE A 36 -4.50 -13.40 -0.79
C PHE A 36 -5.72 -12.57 -0.34
N GLY A 37 -5.92 -12.42 0.96
CA GLY A 37 -7.16 -11.85 1.50
C GLY A 37 -7.00 -10.67 2.46
N SER A 38 -5.91 -10.58 3.24
CA SER A 38 -5.80 -9.53 4.24
C SER A 38 -5.26 -8.23 3.64
N THR A 39 -6.15 -7.44 3.01
CA THR A 39 -5.84 -6.08 2.56
C THR A 39 -5.73 -5.07 3.71
N GLU A 40 -6.12 -5.46 4.93
CA GLU A 40 -6.06 -4.56 6.09
C GLU A 40 -4.62 -4.20 6.49
N GLY A 41 -3.72 -5.19 6.48
CA GLY A 41 -2.31 -4.95 6.80
C GLY A 41 -1.62 -4.04 5.77
N THR A 42 -1.97 -4.19 4.50
CA THR A 42 -1.45 -3.33 3.42
C THR A 42 -2.05 -1.93 3.48
N ARG A 43 -3.35 -1.80 3.78
CA ARG A 43 -4.02 -0.51 4.01
C ARG A 43 -3.39 0.26 5.18
N GLN A 44 -3.21 -0.38 6.34
CA GLN A 44 -2.51 0.26 7.46
C GLN A 44 -1.08 0.68 7.11
N ALA A 45 -0.34 -0.15 6.39
CA ALA A 45 1.01 0.20 5.95
C ALA A 45 1.00 1.43 5.02
N THR A 46 0.04 1.51 4.10
CA THR A 46 -0.17 2.67 3.22
C THR A 46 -0.51 3.92 4.02
N HIS A 47 -1.47 3.85 4.95
CA HIS A 47 -1.84 4.99 5.80
C HIS A 47 -0.66 5.51 6.63
N ARG A 48 0.17 4.62 7.18
CA ARG A 48 1.41 5.00 7.89
C ARG A 48 2.41 5.70 6.97
N LYS A 49 2.62 5.18 5.76
CA LYS A 49 3.52 5.78 4.76
C LYS A 49 3.02 7.17 4.31
N ASN A 50 1.71 7.31 4.11
CA ASN A 50 1.09 8.58 3.75
C ASN A 50 1.26 9.59 4.87
N ALA A 51 1.01 9.18 6.12
CA ALA A 51 1.21 10.03 7.29
C ALA A 51 2.66 10.55 7.42
N GLN A 52 3.65 9.66 7.26
CA GLN A 52 5.07 10.05 7.27
C GLN A 52 5.42 11.04 6.16
N THR A 53 4.91 10.79 4.95
CA THR A 53 5.13 11.65 3.79
C THR A 53 4.52 13.03 4.02
N LEU A 54 3.31 13.11 4.56
CA LEU A 54 2.62 14.35 4.90
C LEU A 54 3.36 15.13 5.99
N CYS A 55 3.80 14.48 7.07
CA CYS A 55 4.59 15.15 8.11
C CYS A 55 5.91 15.70 7.55
N THR A 56 6.63 14.91 6.74
CA THR A 56 7.89 15.35 6.12
C THR A 56 7.68 16.52 5.17
N LEU A 57 6.60 16.49 4.39
CA LEU A 57 6.23 17.58 3.48
C LEU A 57 5.87 18.84 4.27
N ALA A 58 5.09 18.71 5.35
CA ALA A 58 4.71 19.82 6.21
C ALA A 58 5.91 20.45 6.92
N ALA A 59 6.82 19.64 7.45
CA ALA A 59 8.07 20.11 8.06
C ALA A 59 8.95 20.84 7.03
N SER A 60 9.06 20.29 5.81
CA SER A 60 9.82 20.92 4.72
C SER A 60 9.21 22.27 4.30
N ALA A 61 7.88 22.34 4.20
CA ALA A 61 7.17 23.57 3.87
C ALA A 61 7.32 24.61 4.99
N ASN A 62 7.19 24.20 6.26
CA ASN A 62 7.42 25.09 7.41
C ASN A 62 8.86 25.63 7.44
N ALA A 63 9.86 24.79 7.19
CA ALA A 63 11.27 25.20 7.09
C ALA A 63 11.52 26.15 5.91
N ALA A 64 10.78 25.99 4.81
CA ALA A 64 10.79 26.91 3.68
C ALA A 64 10.05 28.24 3.95
N GLY A 65 9.44 28.39 5.13
CA GLY A 65 8.72 29.61 5.53
C GLY A 65 7.24 29.63 5.18
N ALA A 66 6.65 28.51 4.78
CA ALA A 66 5.19 28.38 4.69
C ALA A 66 4.56 28.17 6.08
N GLN A 67 3.32 28.61 6.24
CA GLN A 67 2.53 28.34 7.45
C GLN A 67 1.53 27.23 7.16
N VAL A 68 1.97 25.99 7.28
CA VAL A 68 1.12 24.82 6.99
C VAL A 68 -0.05 24.72 7.97
N THR A 69 0.17 25.10 9.23
CA THR A 69 -0.80 24.96 10.31
C THR A 69 -1.66 26.21 10.55
N ALA A 70 -1.52 27.24 9.71
CA ALA A 70 -2.15 28.58 9.77
C ALA A 70 -3.44 28.67 10.62
N GLY A 71 -3.27 28.74 11.95
CA GLY A 71 -4.31 28.99 12.95
C GLY A 71 -5.29 27.85 13.25
N THR A 72 -5.14 26.66 12.67
CA THR A 72 -6.04 25.51 12.95
C THR A 72 -5.31 24.39 13.68
N ARG A 73 -6.02 23.73 14.59
CA ARG A 73 -5.56 22.50 15.25
C ARG A 73 -6.12 21.23 14.61
N ASP A 74 -7.03 21.39 13.65
CA ASP A 74 -7.63 20.26 12.97
C ASP A 74 -6.67 19.67 11.93
N ILE A 75 -6.21 18.45 12.20
CA ILE A 75 -5.21 17.73 11.38
C ILE A 75 -5.76 17.44 9.99
N ALA A 76 -7.04 17.06 9.87
CA ALA A 76 -7.66 16.76 8.59
C ALA A 76 -7.68 17.99 7.67
N THR A 77 -8.05 19.16 8.22
CA THR A 77 -7.99 20.43 7.48
C THR A 77 -6.55 20.79 7.07
N ILE A 78 -5.56 20.59 7.93
CA ILE A 78 -4.14 20.87 7.60
C ILE A 78 -3.68 19.98 6.44
N ILE A 79 -4.01 18.69 6.48
CA ILE A 79 -3.64 17.73 5.43
C ILE A 79 -4.33 18.08 4.11
N ARG A 80 -5.62 18.47 4.14
CA ARG A 80 -6.35 18.91 2.93
C ARG A 80 -5.70 20.14 2.29
N ARG A 81 -5.27 21.12 3.09
CA ARG A 81 -4.49 22.28 2.60
C ARG A 81 -3.18 21.85 1.95
N LEU A 82 -2.52 20.82 2.49
CA LEU A 82 -1.32 20.23 1.88
C LEU A 82 -1.60 19.52 0.54
N GLY A 83 -2.81 18.96 0.38
CA GLY A 83 -3.29 18.40 -0.88
C GLY A 83 -3.61 19.48 -1.93
N GLU A 84 -4.25 20.57 -1.52
CA GLU A 84 -4.50 21.75 -2.37
C GLU A 84 -3.20 22.45 -2.77
N GLY A 85 -2.22 22.46 -1.87
CA GLY A 85 -0.87 22.95 -2.07
C GLY A 85 -0.61 24.25 -1.32
N VAL A 86 0.60 24.36 -0.75
CA VAL A 86 1.03 25.53 0.00
C VAL A 86 2.13 26.25 -0.76
N THR A 87 1.87 27.50 -1.14
CA THR A 87 2.81 28.35 -1.85
C THR A 87 3.73 29.07 -0.86
N ILE A 88 5.03 29.01 -1.09
CA ILE A 88 6.01 29.77 -0.32
C ILE A 88 5.97 31.23 -0.77
N THR A 89 5.69 32.14 0.17
CA THR A 89 5.62 33.58 -0.10
C THR A 89 6.93 34.33 0.15
N ARG A 90 7.88 33.74 0.88
CA ARG A 90 9.11 34.40 1.35
C ARG A 90 10.32 33.47 1.31
N GLY A 91 11.51 34.02 1.12
CA GLY A 91 12.77 33.27 1.12
C GLY A 91 13.18 32.72 -0.26
N PRO A 92 14.28 31.94 -0.33
CA PRO A 92 14.88 31.48 -1.59
C PRO A 92 14.00 30.53 -2.40
N LEU A 93 12.95 29.98 -1.78
CA LEU A 93 11.96 29.12 -2.42
C LEU A 93 10.64 29.86 -2.75
N ALA A 94 10.62 31.19 -2.68
CA ALA A 94 9.43 31.98 -3.00
C ALA A 94 8.88 31.64 -4.39
N GLY A 95 7.56 31.48 -4.48
CA GLY A 95 6.85 31.06 -5.70
C GLY A 95 6.83 29.55 -5.95
N ARG A 96 7.50 28.73 -5.11
CA ARG A 96 7.36 27.27 -5.16
C ARG A 96 6.13 26.80 -4.39
N VAL A 97 5.51 25.73 -4.88
CA VAL A 97 4.34 25.10 -4.26
C VAL A 97 4.73 23.74 -3.71
N PHE A 98 4.47 23.52 -2.42
CA PHE A 98 4.58 22.23 -1.77
C PHE A 98 3.19 21.59 -1.74
N ARG A 99 3.02 20.49 -2.46
CA ARG A 99 1.77 19.74 -2.48
C ARG A 99 2.02 18.24 -2.56
N LEU A 100 1.09 17.46 -2.01
CA LEU A 100 1.06 16.03 -2.24
C LEU A 100 0.03 15.72 -3.33
N PRO A 101 0.43 15.31 -4.55
CA PRO A 101 -0.51 15.04 -5.62
C PRO A 101 -1.35 13.79 -5.33
N ASN A 102 -2.58 13.77 -5.85
CA ASN A 102 -3.51 12.63 -5.78
C ASN A 102 -3.87 12.17 -4.35
N LEU A 103 -3.95 13.10 -3.40
CA LEU A 103 -4.40 12.80 -2.05
C LEU A 103 -5.92 12.55 -2.03
N THR A 104 -6.34 11.34 -1.70
CA THR A 104 -7.77 10.99 -1.59
C THR A 104 -8.29 11.25 -0.18
N GLU A 105 -9.62 11.34 -0.02
CA GLU A 105 -10.24 11.55 1.29
C GLU A 105 -10.01 10.36 2.24
N GLU A 106 -9.93 9.14 1.71
CA GLU A 106 -9.55 7.94 2.46
C GLU A 106 -8.12 8.04 3.00
N ASP A 107 -7.19 8.57 2.20
CA ASP A 107 -5.80 8.78 2.64
C ASP A 107 -5.70 9.82 3.75
N VAL A 108 -6.52 10.88 3.70
CA VAL A 108 -6.60 11.88 4.76
C VAL A 108 -7.09 11.24 6.04
N LEU A 109 -8.23 10.55 6.01
CA LEU A 109 -8.83 9.93 7.18
C LEU A 109 -7.90 8.87 7.80
N GLY A 110 -7.30 8.02 6.96
CA GLY A 110 -6.36 7.00 7.42
C GLY A 110 -5.05 7.59 7.97
N ALA A 111 -4.55 8.70 7.42
CA ALA A 111 -3.32 9.33 7.90
C ALA A 111 -3.53 10.08 9.23
N VAL A 112 -4.71 10.67 9.46
CA VAL A 112 -5.03 11.43 10.69
C VAL A 112 -4.81 10.58 11.95
N GLU A 113 -5.07 9.29 11.89
CA GLU A 113 -4.87 8.37 13.03
C GLU A 113 -3.40 8.36 13.52
N PHE A 114 -2.45 8.48 12.59
CA PHE A 114 -1.01 8.40 12.81
C PHE A 114 -0.31 9.77 12.93
N ILE A 115 -1.06 10.87 12.94
CA ILE A 115 -0.50 12.22 13.02
C ILE A 115 -0.94 12.89 14.32
N ARG A 116 -0.03 13.65 14.93
CA ARG A 116 -0.31 14.52 16.06
C ARG A 116 0.26 15.90 15.79
N LEU A 117 -0.42 16.92 16.29
CA LEU A 117 0.06 18.29 16.24
C LEU A 117 0.79 18.59 17.55
N ASN A 118 2.07 18.97 17.47
CA ASN A 118 2.86 19.40 18.62
C ASN A 118 3.55 20.73 18.28
N ASP A 119 3.38 21.74 19.12
CA ASP A 119 3.96 23.10 18.91
C ASP A 119 3.74 23.70 17.51
N GLY A 120 2.65 23.34 16.84
CA GLY A 120 2.33 23.82 15.49
C GLY A 120 3.02 23.06 14.35
N GLU A 121 3.66 21.92 14.65
CA GLU A 121 4.26 21.00 13.68
C GLU A 121 3.51 19.65 13.65
N LEU A 122 3.42 19.04 12.48
CA LEU A 122 2.85 17.71 12.31
C LEU A 122 3.91 16.65 12.62
N ILE A 123 3.68 15.88 13.69
CA ILE A 123 4.55 14.78 14.11
C ILE A 123 3.87 13.46 13.78
N TYR A 124 4.61 12.57 13.12
CA TYR A 124 4.19 11.19 12.93
C TYR A 124 4.29 10.43 14.25
N THR A 125 3.20 9.79 14.66
CA THR A 125 3.18 8.87 15.80
C THR A 125 2.78 7.47 15.33
N ARG A 126 3.44 6.44 15.86
CA ARG A 126 2.91 5.08 15.73
C ARG A 126 1.69 5.00 16.66
N ALA A 127 0.49 4.85 16.10
CA ALA A 127 -0.67 4.45 16.88
C ALA A 127 -0.32 3.14 17.62
N ARG A 128 -0.61 3.11 18.93
CA ARG A 128 -0.35 1.96 19.81
C ARG A 128 -1.38 0.86 19.55
#